data_AF-E7AD88-F1
#
_entry.id   AF-E7AD88-F1
#
_cell.length_a   1.000
_cell.length_b   1.000
_cell.length_c   1.000
_cell.angle_alpha   90.00
_cell.angle_beta   90.00
_cell.angle_gamma   90.00
#
_symmetry.space_group_name_H-M   'P 1'
#
loop_
_entity.id
_entity.type
_entity.pdbx_description
1 polymer ?
#
loop_
_entity_poly.entity_id
_entity_poly.type
_entity_poly.pdbx_seq_one_letter_code
_entity_poly.pdbx_strand_id
1 'polypeptide(L)'
;MFIQVLDTTQQQVFLYLARKVIEADGVLHELQLGALDVIKQQCEHGIHEKEIPLSELGNLFTTNQAKHAMLLELVSVALADSHWHDRERDTIYAYAKEMGISTQKVDQLKDWVLKNFALYQEALQLLE
;
A
#
# COMPACT_ATOMS: atom_id res chain seq x y z
N MET A 1 0.57 -8.64 1.42
CA MET A 1 1.42 -9.43 2.36
C MET A 1 1.08 -9.25 3.84
N PHE A 2 0.73 -8.05 4.30
CA PHE A 2 0.41 -7.70 5.70
C PHE A 2 -1.01 -7.15 5.87
N ILE A 3 -1.86 -7.23 4.86
CA ILE A 3 -3.25 -6.75 4.90
C ILE A 3 -4.06 -7.35 6.06
N GLN A 4 -3.71 -8.55 6.48
CA GLN A 4 -4.29 -9.26 7.64
C GLN A 4 -3.92 -8.67 9.01
N VAL A 5 -2.93 -7.77 9.06
CA VAL A 5 -2.64 -6.96 10.26
C VAL A 5 -3.73 -5.90 10.46
N LEU A 6 -4.40 -5.49 9.39
CA LEU A 6 -5.44 -4.48 9.41
C LEU A 6 -6.79 -5.11 9.77
N ASP A 7 -7.56 -4.44 10.61
CA ASP A 7 -8.97 -4.82 10.84
C ASP A 7 -9.84 -4.55 9.61
N THR A 8 -11.08 -5.03 9.62
CA THR A 8 -12.01 -4.87 8.50
C THR A 8 -12.18 -3.42 8.05
N THR A 9 -12.28 -2.46 8.98
CA THR A 9 -12.46 -1.05 8.61
C THR A 9 -11.18 -0.47 8.00
N GLN A 10 -10.02 -0.83 8.56
CA GLN A 10 -8.73 -0.44 8.05
C GLN A 10 -8.47 -1.03 6.65
N GLN A 11 -8.90 -2.27 6.38
CA GLN A 11 -8.83 -2.89 5.05
C GLN A 11 -9.71 -2.15 4.04
N GLN A 12 -10.95 -1.80 4.41
CA GLN A 12 -11.85 -1.03 3.55
C GLN A 12 -11.27 0.33 3.16
N VAL A 13 -10.66 1.02 4.13
CA VAL A 13 -9.98 2.31 3.88
C VAL A 13 -8.71 2.12 3.08
N PHE A 14 -7.91 1.08 3.35
CA PHE A 14 -6.72 0.76 2.56
C PHE A 14 -7.07 0.60 1.07
N LEU A 15 -8.12 -0.14 0.73
CA LEU A 15 -8.54 -0.32 -0.67
C LEU A 15 -8.84 1.01 -1.36
N TYR A 16 -9.52 1.94 -0.65
CA TYR A 16 -9.83 3.26 -1.17
C TYR A 16 -8.54 4.08 -1.40
N LEU A 17 -7.64 4.09 -0.40
CA LEU A 17 -6.37 4.82 -0.47
C LEU A 17 -5.45 4.26 -1.57
N ALA A 18 -5.39 2.94 -1.72
CA ALA A 18 -4.61 2.29 -2.77
C ALA A 18 -5.08 2.70 -4.16
N ARG A 19 -6.41 2.77 -4.38
CA ARG A 19 -6.94 3.29 -5.65
C ARG A 19 -6.55 4.75 -5.87
N LYS A 20 -6.57 5.59 -4.84
CA LYS A 20 -6.15 7.00 -4.95
C LYS A 20 -4.66 7.16 -5.24
N VAL A 21 -3.82 6.23 -4.77
CA VAL A 21 -2.40 6.18 -5.14
C VAL A 21 -2.26 5.86 -6.63
N ILE A 22 -2.89 4.79 -7.13
CA ILE A 22 -2.84 4.39 -8.55
C ILE A 22 -3.36 5.51 -9.47
N GLU A 23 -4.36 6.27 -9.04
CA GLU A 23 -4.93 7.37 -9.83
C GLU A 23 -4.09 8.66 -9.81
N ALA A 24 -3.05 8.76 -8.96
CA ALA A 24 -2.41 10.03 -8.63
C ALA A 24 -1.64 10.67 -9.80
N ASP A 25 -1.03 9.87 -10.66
CA ASP A 25 -0.28 10.35 -11.83
C ASP A 25 -1.17 10.56 -13.08
N GLY A 26 -2.42 10.08 -13.04
CA GLY A 26 -3.38 10.13 -14.13
C GLY A 26 -3.25 8.98 -15.12
N VAL A 27 -2.42 7.97 -14.82
CA VAL A 27 -2.20 6.78 -15.64
C VAL A 27 -2.60 5.54 -14.83
N LEU A 28 -3.62 4.82 -15.29
CA LEU A 28 -4.02 3.57 -14.66
C LEU A 28 -3.09 2.44 -15.13
N HIS A 29 -2.12 2.07 -14.29
CA HIS A 29 -1.22 0.96 -14.56
C HIS A 29 -1.88 -0.40 -14.24
N GLU A 30 -2.06 -1.25 -15.25
CA GLU A 30 -2.70 -2.57 -15.11
C GLU A 30 -2.01 -3.47 -14.06
N LEU A 31 -0.68 -3.38 -13.95
CA LEU A 31 0.08 -4.15 -12.95
C LEU A 31 -0.24 -3.73 -11.51
N GLN A 32 -0.46 -2.44 -11.27
CA GLN A 32 -0.83 -1.93 -9.94
C GLN A 32 -2.28 -2.30 -9.60
N LEU A 33 -3.19 -2.25 -10.59
CA LEU A 33 -4.56 -2.75 -10.44
C LEU A 33 -4.57 -4.25 -10.11
N GLY A 34 -3.77 -5.05 -10.83
CA GLY A 34 -3.62 -6.47 -10.56
C GLY A 34 -3.05 -6.76 -9.17
N ALA A 35 -2.07 -5.97 -8.71
CA ALA A 35 -1.55 -6.08 -7.35
C ALA A 35 -2.61 -5.75 -6.29
N LEU A 36 -3.40 -4.69 -6.51
CA LEU A 36 -4.51 -4.34 -5.62
C LEU A 36 -5.59 -5.43 -5.59
N ASP A 37 -5.92 -6.04 -6.73
CA ASP A 37 -6.87 -7.14 -6.81
C ASP A 37 -6.39 -8.37 -6.02
N VAL A 38 -5.11 -8.72 -6.10
CA VAL A 38 -4.52 -9.80 -5.29
C VAL A 38 -4.63 -9.50 -3.79
N ILE A 39 -4.34 -8.27 -3.37
CA ILE A 39 -4.49 -7.87 -1.96
C ILE A 39 -5.96 -7.92 -1.55
N LYS A 40 -6.88 -7.49 -2.42
CA LYS A 40 -8.33 -7.54 -2.14
C LYS A 40 -8.83 -8.97 -1.94
N GLN A 41 -8.30 -9.96 -2.67
CA GLN A 41 -8.62 -11.38 -2.44
C GLN A 41 -8.13 -11.90 -1.08
N GLN A 42 -7.16 -11.21 -0.48
CA GLN A 42 -6.65 -11.51 0.85
C GLN A 42 -7.40 -10.77 1.95
N CYS A 43 -8.34 -9.87 1.65
CA CYS A 43 -9.13 -9.17 2.66
C CYS A 43 -10.28 -10.02 3.21
N GLU A 44 -10.94 -9.52 4.25
CA GLU A 44 -12.21 -10.07 4.73
C GLU A 44 -13.27 -10.14 3.62
N HIS A 45 -14.11 -11.18 3.66
CA HIS A 45 -15.09 -11.41 2.60
C HIS A 45 -16.16 -10.31 2.57
N GLY A 46 -16.53 -9.86 1.36
CA GLY A 46 -17.63 -8.92 1.15
C GLY A 46 -17.34 -7.48 1.56
N ILE A 47 -16.07 -7.12 1.79
CA ILE A 47 -15.71 -5.72 2.07
C ILE A 47 -15.68 -4.87 0.80
N HIS A 48 -15.98 -3.58 0.97
CA HIS A 48 -15.96 -2.57 -0.08
C HIS A 48 -15.10 -1.38 0.34
N GLU A 49 -14.64 -0.59 -0.63
CA GLU A 49 -13.88 0.63 -0.36
C GLU A 49 -14.66 1.59 0.53
N LYS A 50 -13.97 2.16 1.52
CA LYS A 50 -14.52 3.16 2.42
C LYS A 50 -13.67 4.42 2.36
N GLU A 51 -14.27 5.47 1.84
CA GLU A 51 -13.66 6.80 1.86
C GLU A 51 -13.74 7.41 3.26
N ILE A 52 -12.64 8.02 3.70
CA ILE A 52 -12.59 8.84 4.91
C ILE A 52 -11.76 10.11 4.65
N PRO A 53 -12.00 11.20 5.40
CA PRO A 53 -11.13 12.37 5.35
C PRO A 53 -9.70 12.00 5.74
N LEU A 54 -8.71 12.62 5.09
CA LEU A 54 -7.30 12.32 5.35
C LEU A 54 -6.90 12.59 6.81
N SER A 55 -7.49 13.62 7.42
CA SER A 55 -7.29 13.98 8.83
C SER A 55 -7.75 12.90 9.82
N GLU A 56 -8.59 11.94 9.39
CA GLU A 56 -9.06 10.83 10.22
C GLU A 56 -8.11 9.62 10.18
N LEU A 57 -7.09 9.62 9.32
CA LEU A 57 -6.17 8.48 9.23
C LEU A 57 -5.45 8.19 10.54
N GLY A 58 -5.01 9.22 11.26
CA GLY A 58 -4.36 9.06 12.56
C GLY A 58 -5.28 8.47 13.64
N ASN A 59 -6.60 8.70 13.53
CA ASN A 59 -7.61 8.17 14.45
C ASN A 59 -7.98 6.72 14.11
N LEU A 60 -7.95 6.34 12.84
CA LEU A 60 -8.27 4.99 12.39
C LEU A 60 -7.09 4.02 12.55
N PHE A 61 -5.89 4.45 12.15
CA PHE A 61 -4.66 3.65 12.27
C PHE A 61 -3.94 4.01 13.56
N THR A 62 -4.44 3.51 14.69
CA THR A 62 -3.98 3.95 16.02
C THR A 62 -2.65 3.34 16.46
N THR A 63 -2.25 2.19 15.90
CA THR A 63 -1.01 1.50 16.25
C THR A 63 0.06 1.67 15.18
N ASN A 64 1.33 1.72 15.60
CA ASN A 64 2.44 1.73 14.64
C ASN A 64 2.46 0.49 13.74
N GLN A 65 1.97 -0.65 14.23
CA GLN A 65 1.87 -1.87 13.45
C GLN A 65 0.88 -1.71 12.28
N ALA A 66 -0.32 -1.18 12.54
CA ALA A 66 -1.33 -0.92 11.51
C ALA A 66 -0.86 0.16 10.52
N LYS A 67 -0.28 1.27 11.02
CA LYS A 67 0.28 2.34 10.18
C LYS A 67 1.34 1.82 9.21
N HIS A 68 2.31 1.05 9.72
CA HIS A 68 3.38 0.50 8.88
C HIS A 68 2.87 -0.57 7.92
N ALA A 69 1.95 -1.45 8.35
CA ALA A 69 1.36 -2.46 7.48
C ALA A 69 0.62 -1.82 6.30
N MET A 70 -0.21 -0.81 6.57
CA MET A 70 -0.92 -0.05 5.54
C MET A 70 0.06 0.61 4.55
N LEU A 71 1.08 1.32 5.05
CA LEU A 71 2.07 1.98 4.18
C LEU A 71 2.89 0.97 3.36
N LEU A 72 3.26 -0.17 3.93
CA LEU A 72 4.02 -1.21 3.24
C LEU A 72 3.21 -1.83 2.09
N GLU A 73 1.91 -2.05 2.29
CA GLU A 73 1.01 -2.54 1.24
C GLU A 73 0.80 -1.48 0.14
N LEU A 74 0.64 -0.20 0.49
CA LEU A 74 0.52 0.89 -0.49
C LEU A 74 1.78 1.01 -1.36
N VAL A 75 2.96 0.92 -0.73
CA VAL A 75 4.24 0.93 -1.41
C VAL A 75 4.38 -0.28 -2.33
N SER A 76 3.89 -1.45 -1.91
CA SER A 76 3.87 -2.66 -2.74
C SER A 76 2.97 -2.53 -3.96
N VAL A 77 1.82 -1.86 -3.82
CA VAL A 77 0.92 -1.55 -4.95
C VAL A 77 1.58 -0.58 -5.92
N ALA A 78 2.11 0.54 -5.43
CA ALA A 78 2.75 1.55 -6.28
C ALA A 78 3.95 0.99 -7.06
N LEU A 79 4.78 0.16 -6.40
CA LEU A 79 5.93 -0.48 -7.05
C LEU A 79 5.58 -1.68 -7.96
N ALA A 80 4.31 -2.05 -8.12
CA ALA A 80 3.94 -3.25 -8.88
C ALA A 80 4.32 -3.17 -10.37
N ASP A 81 4.43 -1.97 -10.93
CA ASP A 81 4.92 -1.71 -12.28
C ASP A 81 6.45 -1.47 -12.34
N SER A 82 7.15 -1.73 -11.24
CA SER A 82 8.59 -1.51 -11.03
C SER A 82 9.05 -0.05 -11.02
N HIS A 83 8.13 0.92 -10.93
CA HIS A 83 8.47 2.34 -10.88
C HIS A 83 7.98 2.97 -9.57
N TRP A 84 8.69 3.99 -9.10
CA TRP A 84 8.32 4.78 -7.93
C TRP A 84 7.94 6.18 -8.38
N HIS A 85 6.73 6.32 -8.94
CA HIS A 85 6.30 7.56 -9.57
C HIS A 85 6.14 8.68 -8.54
N ASP A 86 6.54 9.90 -8.93
CA ASP A 86 6.59 11.04 -8.01
C ASP A 86 5.22 11.35 -7.37
N ARG A 87 4.13 11.31 -8.14
CA ARG A 87 2.78 11.65 -7.64
C ARG A 87 2.20 10.58 -6.71
N GLU A 88 2.47 9.31 -6.98
CA GLU A 88 2.10 8.20 -6.12
C GLU A 88 2.86 8.27 -4.79
N ARG A 89 4.18 8.48 -4.86
CA ARG A 89 5.04 8.70 -3.70
C ARG A 89 4.51 9.83 -2.84
N ASP A 90 4.28 10.99 -3.44
CA ASP A 90 3.86 12.19 -2.70
C ASP A 90 2.48 11.96 -2.04
N THR A 91 1.60 11.19 -2.68
CA THR A 91 0.33 10.75 -2.11
C THR A 91 0.53 9.85 -0.89
N ILE A 92 1.41 8.83 -0.98
CA ILE A 92 1.74 7.96 0.15
C ILE A 92 2.40 8.75 1.29
N TYR A 93 3.28 9.71 0.99
CA TYR A 93 3.90 10.59 1.99
C TYR A 93 2.87 11.48 2.70
N ALA A 94 1.85 11.98 2.00
CA ALA A 94 0.76 12.71 2.61
C ALA A 94 -0.01 11.83 3.61
N TYR A 95 -0.27 10.57 3.26
CA TYR A 95 -0.96 9.63 4.15
C TYR A 95 -0.11 9.31 5.38
N ALA A 96 1.19 9.09 5.18
CA ALA A 96 2.15 8.87 6.26
C ALA A 96 2.18 10.05 7.23
N LYS A 97 2.20 11.29 6.71
CA LYS A 97 2.21 12.52 7.51
C LYS A 97 0.97 12.62 8.41
N GLU A 98 -0.23 12.38 7.89
CA GLU A 98 -1.46 12.42 8.70
C GLU A 98 -1.50 11.34 9.79
N MET A 99 -0.78 10.23 9.59
CA MET A 99 -0.60 9.20 10.61
C MET A 99 0.58 9.47 11.55
N GLY A 100 1.32 10.57 11.39
CA GLY A 100 2.50 10.91 12.18
C GLY A 100 3.74 10.05 11.87
N ILE A 101 3.84 9.50 10.66
CA ILE A 101 4.97 8.70 10.17
C ILE A 101 5.86 9.56 9.27
N SER A 102 7.18 9.50 9.48
CA SER A 102 8.14 10.26 8.68
C SER A 102 8.32 9.67 7.27
N THR A 103 8.66 10.52 6.29
CA THR A 103 8.99 10.08 4.93
C THR A 103 10.19 9.13 4.91
N GLN A 104 11.20 9.37 5.76
CA GLN A 104 12.32 8.46 5.95
C GLN A 104 11.86 7.04 6.32
N LYS A 105 10.80 6.91 7.14
CA LYS A 105 10.25 5.60 7.47
C LYS A 105 9.57 4.97 6.26
N VAL A 106 8.86 5.73 5.44
CA VAL A 106 8.29 5.24 4.18
C VAL A 106 9.39 4.76 3.24
N ASP A 107 10.50 5.47 3.13
CA ASP A 107 11.64 5.05 2.30
C ASP A 107 12.25 3.73 2.79
N GLN A 108 12.36 3.52 4.11
CA GLN A 108 12.79 2.22 4.66
C GLN A 108 11.82 1.08 4.30
N LEU A 109 10.51 1.36 4.30
CA LEU A 109 9.49 0.39 3.90
C LEU A 109 9.64 0.05 2.40
N LYS A 110 9.85 1.06 1.55
CA LYS A 110 10.13 0.91 0.12
C LYS A 110 11.37 0.08 -0.15
N ASP A 111 12.48 0.35 0.53
CA ASP A 111 13.71 -0.40 0.37
C ASP A 111 13.53 -1.88 0.74
N TRP A 112 12.68 -2.17 1.73
CA TRP A 112 12.32 -3.56 2.07
C TRP A 112 11.46 -4.20 0.99
N VAL A 113 10.46 -3.51 0.44
CA VAL A 113 9.59 -4.02 -0.63
C VAL A 113 10.40 -4.37 -1.88
N LEU A 114 11.34 -3.50 -2.28
CA LEU A 114 12.24 -3.74 -3.41
C LEU A 114 13.09 -5.01 -3.20
N LYS A 115 13.63 -5.21 -2.00
CA LYS A 115 14.38 -6.43 -1.66
C LYS A 115 13.48 -7.67 -1.72
N ASN A 116 12.25 -7.57 -1.22
CA ASN A 116 11.28 -8.66 -1.27
C ASN A 116 10.94 -9.04 -2.71
N PHE A 117 10.75 -8.06 -3.59
CA PHE A 117 10.51 -8.32 -5.02
C PHE A 117 11.71 -8.99 -5.68
N ALA A 118 12.93 -8.54 -5.39
CA ALA A 118 14.14 -9.19 -5.90
C ALA A 118 14.25 -10.66 -5.46
N LEU A 119 13.99 -10.95 -4.18
CA LEU A 119 13.97 -12.32 -3.65
C LEU A 119 12.87 -13.18 -4.29
N TYR A 120 11.70 -12.62 -4.57
CA TYR A 120 10.63 -13.32 -5.27
C TYR A 120 11.03 -13.67 -6.71
N GLN A 121 11.67 -12.74 -7.42
CA GLN A 121 12.18 -13.00 -8.77
C GLN A 121 13.29 -14.07 -8.78
N GLU A 122 14.19 -14.04 -7.80
CA GLU A 122 15.19 -15.11 -7.61
C GLU A 122 14.52 -16.46 -7.36
N ALA A 123 13.48 -16.50 -6.52
CA ALA A 123 12.74 -17.73 -6.27
C ALA A 123 12.03 -18.26 -7.53
N LEU A 124 11.50 -17.39 -8.39
CA LEU A 124 10.91 -17.80 -9.67
C LEU A 124 11.95 -18.45 -10.59
N GLN A 125 13.16 -17.89 -10.69
CA GLN A 125 14.25 -18.47 -11.49
C GLN A 125 14.72 -19.83 -10.98
N LEU A 126 14.62 -20.10 -9.68
CA LEU A 126 14.98 -21.39 -9.09
C LEU A 126 13.92 -22.49 -9.32
N LEU A 127 12.68 -22.09 -9.63
CA LEU A 127 11.57 -23.02 -9.91
C LEU A 127 11.46 -23.38 -11.39
N GLU A 128 12.16 -22.65 -12.26
CA GLU A 128 12.36 -22.98 -13.68
C GLU A 128 13.40 -24.12 -13.85
#